data_AF-I3IGU8-F1
#
_entry.id   AF-I3IGU8-F1
#
_cell.length_a   1.000
_cell.length_b   1.000
_cell.length_c   1.000
_cell.angle_alpha   90.00
_cell.angle_beta   90.00
_cell.angle_gamma   90.00
#
_symmetry.space_group_name_H-M   'P 1'
#
loop_
_entity.id
_entity.type
_entity.pdbx_description
1 polymer ?
#
loop_
_entity_poly.entity_id
_entity_poly.type
_entity_poly.pdbx_seq_one_letter_code
_entity_poly.pdbx_strand_id
1 'polypeptide(L)' 'MTLHPQIIEKDGKKEFVVLPYEEFLLIEEALEDFEDLKELRKEKEESKDLPTTPLDKVAKELNL' A
#
# COMPACT_ATOMS: atom_id res chain seq x y z
N MET A 1 9.19 8.68 -6.78
CA MET A 1 8.87 9.64 -5.71
C MET A 1 10.12 10.41 -5.36
N THR A 2 10.09 11.74 -5.45
CA THR A 2 11.23 12.59 -5.06
C THR A 2 10.82 13.32 -3.79
N LEU A 3 11.60 13.16 -2.73
CA LEU A 3 11.35 13.78 -1.42
C LEU A 3 12.35 14.90 -1.18
N HIS A 4 11.91 15.96 -0.52
CA HIS A 4 12.71 17.12 -0.13
C HIS A 4 12.71 17.30 1.40
N PRO A 5 13.25 16.32 2.15
CA PRO A 5 13.28 16.39 3.60
C PRO A 5 14.25 17.45 4.11
N GLN A 6 13.82 18.21 5.11
CA GLN A 6 14.73 18.96 5.97
C GLN A 6 15.03 18.12 7.23
N ILE A 7 16.29 17.76 7.41
CA ILE A 7 16.73 16.98 8.57
C ILE A 7 17.12 17.93 9.70
N ILE A 8 16.60 17.70 10.90
CA ILE A 8 16.96 18.41 12.12
C ILE A 8 17.88 17.52 12.95
N GLU A 9 19.06 18.04 13.26
CA GLU A 9 20.09 17.34 14.03
C GLU A 9 20.18 17.89 15.46
N LYS A 10 20.43 16.99 16.41
CA LYS A 10 20.75 17.29 17.81
C LYS A 10 22.01 16.55 18.20
N ASP A 11 23.01 17.27 18.72
CA ASP A 11 24.32 16.73 19.08
C ASP A 11 25.00 15.93 17.94
N GLY A 12 24.81 16.38 16.69
CA GLY A 12 25.33 15.73 15.49
C GLY A 12 24.59 14.45 15.08
N LYS A 13 23.45 14.14 15.71
CA LYS A 13 22.57 13.02 15.34
C LYS A 13 21.29 13.53 14.69
N LYS A 14 20.93 12.91 13.56
CA LYS A 14 19.67 13.16 12.86
C LYS A 14 18.51 12.58 13.69
N GLU A 15 17.73 13.44 14.34
CA GLU A 15 16.62 13.02 15.21
C GLU A 15 15.26 13.21 14.56
N PHE A 16 15.07 14.30 13.82
CA PHE A 16 13.77 14.64 13.23
C PHE A 16 13.89 14.98 11.75
N VAL A 17 12.78 14.81 11.03
CA VAL A 17 12.65 15.23 9.64
C VAL A 17 11.38 16.07 9.50
N VAL A 18 11.49 17.17 8.77
CA VAL A 18 10.35 17.96 8.32
C VAL A 18 10.17 17.69 6.84
N LEU A 19 8.96 17.27 6.47
CA LEU A 19 8.56 17.02 5.10
C LEU A 19 7.47 18.01 4.68
N PRO A 20 7.47 18.46 3.42
CA PRO A 20 6.27 19.04 2.82
C PRO A 20 5.07 18.11 3.02
N TYR A 21 3.90 18.70 3.30
CA TYR A 21 2.72 17.90 3.64
C TYR A 21 2.29 16.97 2.50
N GLU A 22 2.35 17.44 1.25
CA GLU A 22 2.06 16.62 0.07
C GLU A 22 3.00 15.42 -0.04
N GLU A 23 4.28 15.59 0.31
CA GLU A 23 5.25 14.49 0.30
C GLU A 23 5.01 13.49 1.41
N PHE A 24 4.56 13.94 2.59
CA PHE A 24 4.12 13.06 3.66
C PHE A 24 2.92 12.21 3.23
N LEU A 25 1.91 12.82 2.59
CA LEU A 25 0.74 12.10 2.08
C LEU A 25 1.12 11.04 1.03
N LEU A 26 2.05 11.36 0.13
CA LEU A 26 2.55 10.39 -0.85
C LEU A 26 3.27 9.19 -0.19
N ILE A 27 3.95 9.40 0.94
CA ILE A 27 4.54 8.29 1.70
C ILE A 27 3.43 7.44 2.32
N GLU A 28 2.41 8.07 2.90
CA GLU A 28 1.27 7.38 3.51
C GLU A 28 0.54 6.52 2.49
N GLU A 29 0.15 7.08 1.34
CA GLU A 29 -0.49 6.37 0.23
C GLU A 29 0.36 5.21 -0.28
N ALA A 30 1.67 5.41 -0.48
CA ALA A 30 2.55 4.35 -0.94
C ALA A 30 2.72 3.21 0.07
N LEU A 31 2.58 3.48 1.38
CA LEU A 31 2.61 2.47 2.43
C LEU A 31 1.29 1.69 2.48
N GLU A 32 0.15 2.37 2.33
CA GLU A 32 -1.17 1.73 2.23
C GLU A 32 -1.23 0.79 1.03
N ASP A 33 -0.85 1.27 -0.16
CA ASP A 33 -0.75 0.47 -1.38
C ASP A 33 0.13 -0.79 -1.19
N PHE A 34 1.22 -0.65 -0.44
CA PHE A 34 2.12 -1.76 -0.17
C PHE A 34 1.47 -2.83 0.73
N GLU A 35 0.75 -2.43 1.77
CA GLU A 35 0.04 -3.36 2.65
C GLU A 35 -1.12 -4.06 1.91
N ASP A 36 -1.86 -3.33 1.06
CA ASP A 36 -2.90 -3.91 0.19
C ASP A 36 -2.31 -4.99 -0.73
N LEU A 37 -1.18 -4.71 -1.39
CA LEU A 37 -0.51 -5.69 -2.25
C LEU A 37 -0.02 -6.92 -1.48
N LYS A 38 0.43 -6.73 -0.24
CA LYS A 38 0.90 -7.82 0.62
C LYS A 38 -0.27 -8.70 1.05
N GLU A 39 -1.42 -8.12 1.37
CA GLU A 39 -2.66 -8.86 1.62
C GLU A 39 -3.10 -9.65 0.39
N LEU A 40 -3.18 -9.00 -0.78
CA LEU A 40 -3.53 -9.67 -2.03
C LEU A 40 -2.59 -10.84 -2.36
N ARG A 41 -1.28 -10.71 -2.10
CA ARG A 41 -0.32 -11.80 -2.29
C ARG A 41 -0.55 -12.94 -1.31
N LYS A 42 -0.83 -12.63 -0.04
CA LYS A 42 -1.14 -13.63 0.98
C LYS A 42 -2.39 -14.41 0.59
N GLU A 43 -3.48 -13.71 0.28
CA GLU A 43 -4.75 -14.33 -0.13
C GLU A 43 -4.59 -15.13 -1.42
N LYS A 44 -3.81 -14.64 -2.39
CA LYS A 44 -3.51 -15.39 -3.61
C LYS A 44 -2.82 -16.72 -3.33
N GLU A 45 -1.96 -16.79 -2.33
CA GLU A 45 -1.29 -18.03 -1.92
C GLU A 45 -2.24 -18.96 -1.15
N GLU A 46 -3.02 -18.42 -0.21
CA GLU A 46 -3.97 -19.20 0.59
C GLU A 46 -5.14 -19.74 -0.23
N SER A 47 -5.55 -19.01 -1.28
CA SER A 47 -6.67 -19.38 -2.14
C SER A 47 -6.32 -20.28 -3.32
N LYS A 48 -5.04 -20.65 -3.53
CA LYS A 48 -4.60 -21.45 -4.69
C LYS A 48 -5.38 -22.74 -4.89
N ASP A 49 -5.65 -23.44 -3.78
CA ASP A 49 -6.32 -24.74 -3.79
C ASP A 49 -7.81 -24.64 -3.47
N LEU A 50 -8.33 -23.42 -3.31
CA LEU A 50 -9.75 -23.21 -3.06
C LEU A 50 -10.57 -23.32 -4.35
N PRO A 51 -11.80 -23.83 -4.27
CA PRO A 51 -12.71 -23.87 -5.42
C PRO A 51 -12.92 -22.48 -6.01
N THR A 52 -12.76 -22.35 -7.33
CA THR A 52 -13.02 -21.11 -8.05
C THR A 52 -14.46 -21.05 -8.55
N THR A 53 -14.96 -19.83 -8.79
CA THR A 53 -16.27 -19.62 -9.41
C THR A 53 -16.11 -19.06 -10.82
N PRO A 54 -16.79 -19.61 -11.83
CA PRO A 54 -16.79 -19.08 -13.19
C PRO A 54 -17.28 -17.63 -13.27
N LEU A 55 -16.63 -16.81 -14.10
CA LEU A 55 -16.92 -15.38 -14.23
C LEU A 55 -18.36 -15.11 -14.71
N ASP A 56 -18.90 -15.95 -15.59
CA ASP A 56 -20.27 -15.84 -16.11
C ASP A 56 -21.33 -16.03 -15.02
N LYS A 57 -21.05 -16.86 -14.02
CA LYS A 57 -21.90 -17.03 -12.85
C LYS A 57 -21.86 -15.79 -11.96
N VAL A 58 -20.66 -15.26 -11.70
CA VAL A 58 -20.48 -14.04 -10.88
C VAL A 58 -21.13 -12.83 -11.56
N ALA A 59 -20.97 -12.66 -12.86
CA ALA A 59 -21.58 -11.55 -13.61
C ALA A 59 -23.12 -11.57 -13.52
N LYS A 60 -23.73 -12.76 -13.65
CA LYS A 60 -25.19 -12.92 -13.46
C LYS A 60 -25.64 -12.60 -12.05
N GLU A 61 -24.88 -13.00 -11.02
CA GLU A 61 -25.20 -12.70 -9.62
C GLU A 61 -25.08 -11.20 -9.30
N LEU A 62 -24.13 -10.50 -9.94
CA LEU A 62 -23.90 -9.06 -9.77
C LEU A 62 -24.75 -8.18 -10.70
N ASN A 63 -25.59 -8.76 -11.57
CA ASN A 63 -26.35 -8.06 -12.62
C ASN A 63 -25.47 -7.20 -13.55
N LEU A 64 -24.32 -7.75 -13.96
CA LEU A 64 -23.38 -7.15 -14.91
C LEU A 64 -23.52 -7.74 -16.32
#